data_AF-A0AAW4L368-F1
#
_entry.id   AF-A0AAW4L368-F1
#
_cell.length_a   1.000
_cell.length_b   1.000
_cell.length_c   1.000
_cell.angle_alpha   90.00
_cell.angle_beta   90.00
_cell.angle_gamma   90.00
#
_symmetry.space_group_name_H-M   'P 1'
#
loop_
_entity.id
_entity.type
_entity.pdbx_description
1 polymer ?
#
loop_
_entity_poly.entity_id
_entity_poly.type
_entity_poly.pdbx_seq_one_letter_code
_entity_poly.pdbx_strand_id
1 'polypeptide(L)'
;GTPLFLFHPSFGSVHCYTAIALALREQRPVFGVMCRALAEEGATVPQWQVMVEDYTAQLLVAQPQGAFRLGGWSLGGNLAMEVAYG
;
A
#
# COMPACT_ATOMS: atom_id res chain seq x y z
N GLY A 1 11.05 4.36 13.18
CA GLY A 1 11.43 5.26 12.06
C GLY A 1 10.26 5.46 11.11
N THR A 2 10.41 6.25 10.04
CA THR A 2 9.33 6.49 9.05
C THR A 2 8.80 5.16 8.48
N PRO A 3 7.48 4.91 8.52
CA PRO A 3 6.85 3.73 7.92
C PRO A 3 7.17 3.55 6.45
N LEU A 4 7.24 2.30 6.00
CA LEU A 4 7.27 1.90 4.59
C LEU A 4 5.90 1.28 4.23
N PHE A 5 5.20 1.89 3.28
CA PHE A 5 3.95 1.38 2.73
C PHE A 5 4.23 0.60 1.44
N LEU A 6 3.79 -0.66 1.38
CA LEU A 6 3.98 -1.56 0.25
C LEU A 6 2.65 -1.90 -0.42
N PHE A 7 2.48 -1.46 -1.65
CA PHE A 7 1.25 -1.65 -2.43
C PHE A 7 1.20 -3.03 -3.08
N HIS A 8 0.02 -3.64 -3.08
CA HIS A 8 -0.17 -4.97 -3.63
C HIS A 8 0.20 -5.06 -5.14
N PRO A 9 0.70 -6.23 -5.61
CA PRO A 9 0.77 -6.56 -7.03
C PRO A 9 -0.64 -6.87 -7.58
N SER A 10 -0.76 -7.26 -8.87
CA SER A 10 -2.06 -7.42 -9.55
C SER A 10 -3.04 -8.38 -8.87
N PHE A 11 -2.55 -9.35 -8.09
CA PHE A 11 -3.42 -10.26 -7.35
C PHE A 11 -4.11 -9.62 -6.14
N GLY A 12 -3.73 -8.39 -5.72
CA GLY A 12 -4.40 -7.66 -4.64
C GLY A 12 -3.86 -7.94 -3.23
N SER A 13 -3.15 -9.05 -3.03
CA SER A 13 -2.62 -9.47 -1.73
C SER A 13 -1.22 -8.93 -1.45
N VAL A 14 -0.91 -8.63 -0.19
CA VAL A 14 0.39 -8.09 0.25
C VAL A 14 1.33 -9.14 0.86
N HIS A 15 0.91 -10.42 0.90
CA HIS A 15 1.67 -11.49 1.54
C HIS A 15 3.07 -11.72 0.94
N CYS A 16 3.29 -11.31 -0.31
CA CYS A 16 4.62 -11.33 -0.93
C CYS A 16 5.65 -10.45 -0.19
N TYR A 17 5.22 -9.53 0.67
CA TYR A 17 6.09 -8.63 1.43
C TYR A 17 6.42 -9.11 2.84
N THR A 18 5.92 -10.27 3.29
CA THR A 18 6.16 -10.76 4.66
C THR A 18 7.65 -10.84 5.01
N ALA A 19 8.48 -11.34 4.08
CA ALA A 19 9.92 -11.41 4.32
C ALA A 19 10.57 -10.03 4.49
N ILE A 20 10.10 -9.01 3.73
CA ILE A 20 10.57 -7.63 3.84
C ILE A 20 10.16 -7.04 5.20
N ALA A 21 8.91 -7.24 5.61
CA ALA A 21 8.40 -6.77 6.89
C ALA A 21 9.21 -7.37 8.06
N LEU A 22 9.50 -8.67 8.02
CA LEU A 22 10.32 -9.35 9.03
C LEU A 22 11.76 -8.84 9.06
N ALA A 23 12.38 -8.61 7.90
CA ALA A 23 13.76 -8.11 7.81
C ALA A 23 13.90 -6.67 8.35
N LEU A 24 12.85 -5.85 8.24
CA LEU A 24 12.88 -4.44 8.63
C LEU A 24 12.25 -4.16 10.01
N ARG A 25 11.72 -5.17 10.70
CA ARG A 25 10.90 -5.01 11.91
C ARG A 25 11.54 -4.20 13.03
N GLU A 26 12.86 -4.27 13.20
CA GLU A 26 13.61 -3.51 14.22
C GLU A 26 14.00 -2.08 13.76
N GLN A 27 13.88 -1.79 12.46
CA GLN A 27 14.33 -0.52 11.85
C GLN A 27 13.17 0.44 11.58
N ARG A 28 12.06 -0.09 11.04
CA ARG A 28 10.85 0.67 10.70
C ARG A 28 9.60 -0.20 10.64
N PRO A 29 8.41 0.40 10.86
CA PRO A 29 7.15 -0.25 10.51
C PRO A 29 7.06 -0.50 9.01
N VAL A 30 6.46 -1.62 8.63
CA VAL A 30 6.12 -1.96 7.25
C VAL A 30 4.62 -2.25 7.20
N PHE A 31 3.90 -1.53 6.37
CA PHE A 31 2.46 -1.69 6.17
C PHE A 31 2.17 -2.17 4.76
N GLY A 32 1.28 -3.14 4.61
CA GLY A 32 0.79 -3.58 3.31
C GLY A 32 -0.51 -2.85 2.95
N VAL A 33 -0.59 -2.32 1.74
CA VAL A 33 -1.81 -1.76 1.16
C VAL A 33 -2.46 -2.82 0.27
N MET A 34 -3.53 -3.43 0.75
CA MET A 34 -4.25 -4.55 0.11
C MET A 34 -5.42 -4.04 -0.72
N CYS A 35 -5.76 -4.75 -1.80
CA CYS A 35 -6.96 -4.45 -2.57
C CYS A 35 -8.23 -4.75 -1.74
N ARG A 36 -9.13 -3.77 -1.62
CA ARG A 36 -10.39 -3.92 -0.89
C ARG A 36 -11.25 -5.07 -1.42
N ALA A 37 -11.22 -5.33 -2.73
CA ALA A 37 -11.92 -6.46 -3.36
C ALA A 37 -11.47 -7.85 -2.85
N LEU A 38 -10.30 -7.95 -2.20
CA LEU A 38 -9.86 -9.16 -1.52
C LEU A 38 -10.20 -9.19 -0.03
N ALA A 39 -10.43 -8.02 0.59
CA ALA A 39 -10.69 -7.90 2.01
C ALA A 39 -12.20 -7.94 2.34
N GLU A 40 -13.04 -7.50 1.40
CA GLU A 40 -14.49 -7.36 1.57
C GLU A 40 -15.25 -8.26 0.60
N GLU A 41 -16.10 -9.12 1.15
CA GLU A 41 -16.89 -10.05 0.37
C GLU A 41 -17.93 -9.30 -0.48
N GLY A 42 -17.96 -9.59 -1.79
CA GLY A 42 -18.83 -8.90 -2.75
C GLY A 42 -18.31 -7.55 -3.27
N ALA A 43 -17.15 -7.08 -2.80
CA ALA A 43 -16.53 -5.87 -3.35
C ALA A 43 -15.92 -6.14 -4.74
N THR A 44 -16.15 -5.21 -5.66
CA THR A 44 -15.54 -5.24 -7.00
C THR A 44 -14.20 -4.52 -7.00
N VAL A 45 -13.29 -4.91 -7.90
CA VAL A 45 -12.05 -4.17 -8.11
C VAL A 45 -12.40 -2.74 -8.55
N PRO A 46 -12.00 -1.71 -7.80
CA PRO A 46 -12.32 -0.33 -8.14
C PRO A 46 -11.57 0.10 -9.41
N GLN A 47 -12.07 1.14 -10.07
CA GLN A 47 -11.33 1.82 -11.12
C GLN A 47 -10.02 2.38 -10.56
N TRP A 48 -9.01 2.49 -11.44
CA TRP A 48 -7.66 2.90 -11.07
C TRP A 48 -7.62 4.16 -10.19
N GLN A 49 -8.29 5.23 -10.61
CA GLN A 49 -8.25 6.50 -9.89
C GLN A 49 -8.91 6.42 -8.51
N VAL A 50 -10.04 5.72 -8.41
CA VAL A 50 -10.72 5.47 -7.13
C VAL A 50 -9.82 4.65 -6.19
N MET A 51 -9.06 3.69 -6.73
CA MET A 51 -8.12 2.88 -5.97
C MET A 51 -6.98 3.74 -5.39
N VAL A 52 -6.40 4.63 -6.20
CA VAL A 52 -5.33 5.54 -5.77
C VAL A 52 -5.85 6.50 -4.68
N GLU A 53 -7.00 7.14 -4.90
CA GLU A 53 -7.61 8.08 -3.94
C GLU A 53 -7.92 7.40 -2.59
N ASP A 54 -8.49 6.20 -2.63
CA ASP A 54 -8.78 5.42 -1.42
C ASP A 54 -7.51 5.05 -0.66
N TYR A 55 -6.45 4.62 -1.36
CA TYR A 55 -5.18 4.30 -0.71
C TYR A 55 -4.50 5.53 -0.13
N THR A 56 -4.51 6.66 -0.84
CA THR A 56 -4.00 7.94 -0.32
C THR A 56 -4.73 8.33 0.96
N ALA A 57 -6.06 8.24 0.98
CA ALA A 57 -6.86 8.54 2.17
C ALA A 57 -6.50 7.62 3.35
N GLN A 58 -6.36 6.31 3.12
CA GLN A 58 -5.93 5.36 4.15
C GLN A 58 -4.54 5.69 4.72
N LEU A 59 -3.59 6.06 3.84
CA LEU A 59 -2.24 6.45 4.24
C LEU A 59 -2.23 7.72 5.11
N LEU A 60 -3.04 8.72 4.75
CA LEU A 60 -3.17 9.96 5.52
C LEU A 60 -3.85 9.73 6.88
N VAL A 61 -4.74 8.75 6.99
CA VAL A 61 -5.31 8.33 8.29
C VAL A 61 -4.24 7.62 9.14
N ALA A 62 -3.46 6.72 8.54
CA ALA A 62 -2.43 5.95 9.25
C ALA A 62 -1.22 6.81 9.66
N GLN A 63 -0.86 7.80 8.84
CA GLN A 63 0.24 8.73 9.09
C GLN A 63 -0.15 10.14 8.62
N PRO A 64 -0.77 10.96 9.49
CA PRO A 64 -1.28 12.28 9.11
C PRO A 64 -0.20 13.31 8.75
N GLN A 65 1.04 13.12 9.24
CA GLN A 65 2.13 14.07 9.07
C GLN A 65 3.48 13.36 8.88
N GLY A 66 4.44 14.08 8.30
CA GLY A 66 5.82 13.63 8.10
C GLY A 66 6.06 13.01 6.72
N ALA A 67 7.28 12.53 6.50
CA ALA A 67 7.67 11.92 5.22
C ALA A 67 6.99 10.56 5.01
N PHE A 68 6.72 10.21 3.76
CA PHE A 68 6.23 8.89 3.37
C PHE A 68 7.36 8.09 2.70
N ARG A 69 7.38 6.78 2.91
CA ARG A 69 8.17 5.85 2.09
C ARG A 69 7.19 4.90 1.43
N LEU A 70 7.13 4.95 0.11
CA LEU A 70 6.18 4.22 -0.72
C LEU A 70 6.94 3.24 -1.62
N GLY A 71 6.36 2.09 -1.89
CA GLY A 71 6.94 1.15 -2.85
C GLY A 71 6.01 -0.01 -3.17
N GLY A 72 6.39 -0.81 -4.16
CA GLY A 72 5.65 -2.01 -4.50
C GLY A 72 6.28 -2.70 -5.70
N TRP A 73 5.99 -3.99 -5.82
CA TRP A 73 6.40 -4.81 -6.95
C TRP A 73 5.27 -4.89 -7.99
N SER A 74 5.65 -4.92 -9.28
CA SER A 74 4.71 -5.01 -10.39
C SER A 74 3.70 -3.86 -10.37
N LEU A 75 2.40 -4.13 -10.39
CA LEU A 75 1.33 -3.12 -10.25
C LEU A 75 1.54 -2.20 -9.04
N GLY A 76 2.07 -2.73 -7.93
CA GLY A 76 2.32 -1.97 -6.71
C GLY A 76 3.31 -0.83 -6.91
N GLY A 77 4.24 -0.95 -7.88
CA GLY A 77 5.16 0.13 -8.22
C GLY A 77 4.44 1.32 -8.87
N ASN A 78 3.51 1.04 -9.79
CA ASN A 78 2.69 2.06 -10.43
C ASN A 78 1.75 2.73 -9.41
N LEU A 79 1.11 1.95 -8.54
CA LEU A 79 0.29 2.48 -7.45
C LEU A 79 1.09 3.39 -6.52
N ALA A 80 2.30 2.98 -6.13
CA ALA A 80 3.18 3.79 -5.29
C ALA A 80 3.55 5.13 -5.94
N MET A 81 3.77 5.14 -7.26
CA MET A 81 4.09 6.36 -8.01
C MET A 81 2.88 7.29 -8.08
N GLU A 82 1.71 6.78 -8.47
CA GLU A 82 0.49 7.61 -8.56
C GLU A 82 0.11 8.22 -7.21
N VAL A 83 0.17 7.44 -6.12
CA VAL A 83 -0.07 7.94 -4.76
C VAL A 83 0.98 8.97 -4.31
N ALA A 84 2.21 8.92 -4.84
CA ALA A 84 3.23 9.91 -4.52
C ALA A 84 3.04 11.23 -5.27
N TYR A 85 2.44 11.20 -6.47
CA TYR A 85 2.25 12.37 -7.33
C TYR A 85 0.92 13.09 -7.11
N GLY A 86 -0.15 12.34 -6.82
CA GLY A 86 -1.50 12.87 -6.58
C GLY A 86 -1.71 13.37 -5.17
#